data_AF-A0A4P6EEC7-F1
#
_entry.id   AF-A0A4P6EEC7-F1
#
_cell.length_a   1.000
_cell.length_b   1.000
_cell.length_c   1.000
_cell.angle_alpha   90.00
_cell.angle_beta   90.00
_cell.angle_gamma   90.00
#
_symmetry.space_group_name_H-M   'P 1'
#
loop_
_entity.id
_entity.type
_entity.pdbx_description
1 polymer ?
#
loop_
_entity_poly.entity_id
_entity_poly.type
_entity_poly.pdbx_seq_one_letter_code
_entity_poly.pdbx_strand_id
1 'polypeptide(L)'
;MELRNTCARGGLVTAYPTWTPASRPGIIPLEPLSFGTVLGRSFSALRRNPRVLLGFALVVQALATLLVIAAVAATAFWAYARLQNVPTTSPDYDTLLAGTVAIGIIVSFVLGLVAAALQTIVQAVVVTDVARGAVAERATLGELWRQVKPVAWRLIGYTLLITLAMLLGVGIVAGVVIGVSTLAPVAGIILTILAVIGAIPLVLWLSTKLLVASPAIVLEHATIRQAIARSWRLSRRRFWPMLGVVVLIQVIFGVAAQVVTLPFTLLGGFIGSVIAPTGDPDTQMIVSLVVSLALPEIVSLLIGSVAAVVQATASSLLYIDARMRKEGLDLDLLAYVERRDAGASELPDPYTQHIGRELVRSPLGYPSYPSQPSGQPPYAQPTYGQQPYGQPPYGQQPPYGQPYPPSGQPPYGQPPYGQPSSTQPPDTQPSPGTQPSAPQPPAPERPQPRYGQYAPPPAPEPPHPAPTQWAPPGRTADPGE
;
A
#
# COMPACT_ATOMS: atom_id res chain seq x y z
N MET A 1 26.00 75.46 3.97
CA MET A 1 26.77 74.21 4.14
C MET A 1 26.24 73.53 5.40
N GLU A 2 25.23 72.68 5.25
CA GLU A 2 24.61 71.92 6.33
C GLU A 2 25.00 70.45 6.12
N LEU A 3 25.88 69.93 6.98
CA LEU A 3 26.32 68.54 6.95
C LEU A 3 25.36 67.70 7.81
N ARG A 4 24.43 66.98 7.17
CA ARG A 4 23.61 65.95 7.82
C ARG A 4 24.42 64.66 7.95
N ASN A 5 24.85 64.36 9.17
CA ASN A 5 25.40 63.06 9.55
C ASN A 5 24.30 61.99 9.46
N THR A 6 24.50 61.00 8.59
CA THR A 6 23.59 59.87 8.42
C THR A 6 24.12 58.71 9.26
N CYS A 7 23.50 58.45 10.42
CA CYS A 7 23.76 57.25 11.22
C CYS A 7 23.20 56.01 10.52
N ALA A 8 24.08 55.17 9.98
CA ALA A 8 23.74 53.83 9.53
C ALA A 8 23.53 52.91 10.75
N ARG A 9 22.27 52.67 11.12
CA ARG A 9 21.89 51.58 12.02
C ARG A 9 22.01 50.26 11.27
N GLY A 10 23.12 49.55 11.47
CA GLY A 10 23.24 48.13 11.11
C GLY A 10 22.34 47.29 12.01
N GLY A 11 21.12 47.00 11.54
CA GLY A 11 20.24 46.04 12.18
C GLY A 11 20.74 44.62 11.91
N LEU A 12 21.27 43.97 12.95
CA LEU A 12 21.45 42.52 12.95
C LEU A 12 20.06 41.89 12.91
N VAL A 13 19.65 41.39 11.74
CA VAL A 13 18.46 40.57 11.61
C VAL A 13 18.78 39.21 12.20
N THR A 14 18.47 39.02 13.48
CA THR A 14 18.43 37.70 14.11
C THR A 14 17.29 36.91 13.47
N ALA A 15 17.62 36.11 12.45
CA ALA A 15 16.70 35.14 11.90
C ALA A 15 16.43 34.06 12.95
N TYR A 16 15.36 34.20 13.71
CA TYR A 16 14.83 33.11 14.51
C TYR A 16 14.48 31.96 13.56
N PRO A 17 14.90 30.71 13.83
CA PRO A 17 14.47 29.56 13.03
C PRO A 17 12.95 29.53 13.08
N THR A 18 12.33 29.84 11.94
CA THR A 18 10.89 29.86 11.80
C THR A 18 10.45 28.41 11.95
N TRP A 19 9.72 28.10 13.02
CA TRP A 19 9.21 26.75 13.25
C TRP A 19 8.29 26.38 12.10
N THR A 20 8.74 25.45 11.25
CA THR A 20 7.92 24.85 10.21
C THR A 20 7.15 23.69 10.83
N PRO A 21 5.80 23.69 10.75
CA PRO A 21 4.99 22.58 11.21
C PRO A 21 5.47 21.26 10.60
N ALA A 22 5.46 20.18 11.38
CA ALA A 22 5.79 18.86 10.88
C ALA A 22 4.92 18.52 9.65
N SER A 23 5.56 18.03 8.59
CA SER A 23 4.90 17.62 7.36
C SER A 23 3.76 16.63 7.63
N ARG A 24 2.63 16.79 6.94
CA ARG A 24 1.44 15.97 7.21
C ARG A 24 1.75 14.49 6.95
N PRO A 25 1.54 13.59 7.92
CA PRO A 25 1.80 12.17 7.72
C PRO A 25 0.88 11.61 6.63
N GLY A 26 1.46 10.82 5.72
CA GLY A 26 0.72 10.09 4.70
C GLY A 26 -0.14 8.97 5.28
N ILE A 27 -0.67 8.10 4.40
CA ILE A 27 -1.49 6.96 4.87
C ILE A 27 -0.71 5.92 5.67
N ILE A 28 0.61 5.91 5.54
CA ILE A 28 1.52 5.01 6.23
C ILE A 28 2.60 5.81 6.94
N PRO A 29 3.09 5.33 8.09
CA PRO A 29 4.28 5.90 8.69
C PRO A 29 5.47 5.66 7.75
N LEU A 30 6.36 6.65 7.65
CA LEU A 30 7.60 6.57 6.87
C LEU A 30 8.69 5.86 7.68
N GLU A 31 8.34 4.69 8.20
CA GLU A 31 9.22 3.82 8.96
C GLU A 31 8.93 2.35 8.60
N PRO A 32 9.87 1.42 8.84
CA PRO A 32 9.67 0.01 8.56
C PRO A 32 8.38 -0.56 9.20
N LEU A 33 7.46 -1.06 8.37
CA LEU A 33 6.11 -1.43 8.82
C LEU A 33 6.12 -2.74 9.61
N SER A 34 5.31 -2.80 10.67
CA SER A 34 4.99 -4.04 11.37
C SER A 34 3.96 -4.87 10.60
N PHE A 35 3.87 -6.18 10.89
CA PHE A 35 2.86 -7.06 10.29
C PHE A 35 1.43 -6.54 10.47
N GLY A 36 1.06 -6.17 11.70
CA GLY A 36 -0.26 -5.62 12.00
C GLY A 36 -0.52 -4.28 11.32
N THR A 37 0.50 -3.43 11.20
CA THR A 37 0.41 -2.16 10.46
C THR A 37 0.10 -2.40 8.98
N VAL A 38 0.78 -3.34 8.32
CA VAL A 38 0.49 -3.65 6.90
C VAL A 38 -0.96 -4.08 6.72
N LEU A 39 -1.45 -4.99 7.55
CA LEU A 39 -2.84 -5.45 7.48
C LEU A 39 -3.83 -4.31 7.75
N GLY A 40 -3.69 -3.60 8.87
CA GLY A 40 -4.60 -2.52 9.24
C GLY A 40 -4.62 -1.38 8.22
N ARG A 41 -3.46 -1.02 7.65
CA ARG A 41 -3.36 0.01 6.61
C ARG A 41 -3.90 -0.44 5.26
N SER A 42 -3.84 -1.74 4.95
CA SER A 42 -4.43 -2.29 3.72
C SER A 42 -5.95 -2.12 3.67
N PHE A 43 -6.63 -2.29 4.81
CA PHE A 43 -8.08 -1.99 4.92
C PHE A 43 -8.36 -0.48 5.04
N SER A 44 -7.51 0.27 5.73
CA SER A 44 -7.70 1.72 5.92
C SER A 44 -7.59 2.50 4.60
N ALA A 45 -6.76 2.03 3.67
CA ALA A 45 -6.59 2.64 2.34
C ALA A 45 -7.90 2.72 1.55
N LEU A 46 -8.82 1.75 1.74
CA LEU A 46 -10.13 1.73 1.09
C LEU A 46 -10.96 3.00 1.36
N ARG A 47 -10.80 3.60 2.54
CA ARG A 47 -11.58 4.77 2.97
C ARG A 47 -11.03 6.08 2.43
N ARG A 48 -9.78 6.11 1.93
CA ARG A 48 -9.13 7.33 1.44
C ARG A 48 -9.64 7.76 0.07
N ASN A 49 -9.75 6.81 -0.86
CA ASN A 49 -10.13 7.07 -2.25
C ASN A 49 -11.11 6.00 -2.79
N PRO A 50 -12.30 5.82 -2.17
CA PRO A 50 -13.19 4.69 -2.47
C PRO A 50 -13.71 4.71 -3.90
N ARG A 51 -13.95 5.88 -4.48
CA ARG A 51 -14.45 6.00 -5.87
C ARG A 51 -13.44 5.48 -6.88
N VAL A 52 -12.16 5.82 -6.72
CA VAL A 52 -11.09 5.40 -7.61
C VAL A 52 -10.68 3.96 -7.33
N LEU A 53 -10.65 3.52 -6.07
CA LEU A 53 -10.21 2.18 -5.71
C LEU A 53 -11.31 1.13 -5.92
N LEU A 54 -12.47 1.30 -5.28
CA LEU A 54 -13.55 0.33 -5.34
C LEU A 54 -14.40 0.51 -6.60
N GLY A 55 -14.74 1.74 -6.97
CA GLY A 55 -15.57 2.00 -8.15
C GLY A 55 -14.92 1.51 -9.44
N PHE A 56 -13.64 1.82 -9.64
CA PHE A 56 -12.88 1.33 -10.80
C PHE A 56 -12.71 -0.19 -10.79
N ALA A 57 -12.28 -0.77 -9.66
CA ALA A 57 -12.10 -2.21 -9.53
C ALA A 57 -13.41 -2.96 -9.81
N LEU A 58 -14.51 -2.51 -9.23
CA LEU A 58 -15.83 -3.09 -9.41
C LEU A 58 -16.30 -3.02 -10.86
N VAL A 59 -16.16 -1.87 -11.53
CA VAL A 59 -16.58 -1.72 -12.93
C VAL A 59 -15.74 -2.60 -13.86
N VAL A 60 -14.42 -2.58 -13.72
CA VAL A 60 -13.54 -3.41 -14.55
C VAL A 60 -13.81 -4.89 -14.33
N GLN A 61 -13.99 -5.31 -13.07
CA GLN A 61 -14.29 -6.69 -12.73
C GLN A 61 -15.68 -7.11 -13.20
N ALA A 62 -16.71 -6.26 -13.06
CA ALA A 62 -18.04 -6.49 -13.60
C ALA A 62 -18.02 -6.67 -15.12
N LEU A 63 -17.32 -5.80 -15.85
CA LEU A 63 -17.18 -5.91 -17.30
C LEU A 63 -16.42 -7.19 -17.69
N ALA A 64 -15.35 -7.54 -16.97
CA ALA A 64 -14.61 -8.77 -17.19
C ALA A 64 -15.50 -10.01 -16.96
N THR A 65 -16.22 -10.05 -15.85
CA THR A 65 -17.13 -11.15 -15.50
C THR A 65 -18.27 -11.26 -16.53
N LEU A 66 -18.89 -10.15 -16.93
CA LEU A 66 -19.93 -10.17 -17.96
C LEU A 66 -19.41 -10.69 -19.31
N LEU A 67 -18.19 -10.29 -19.69
CA LEU A 67 -17.54 -10.80 -20.91
C LEU A 67 -17.32 -12.31 -20.81
N VAL A 68 -16.81 -12.79 -19.68
CA VAL A 68 -16.59 -14.22 -19.44
C VAL A 68 -17.90 -14.99 -19.49
N ILE A 69 -18.95 -14.52 -18.80
CA ILE A 69 -20.28 -15.14 -18.80
C ILE A 69 -20.84 -15.18 -20.23
N ALA A 70 -20.80 -14.07 -20.97
CA ALA A 70 -21.31 -14.01 -22.33
C ALA A 70 -20.57 -14.98 -23.27
N ALA A 71 -19.24 -15.04 -23.17
CA ALA A 71 -18.44 -15.93 -24.00
C ALA A 71 -18.61 -17.41 -23.63
N VAL A 72 -18.73 -17.73 -22.34
CA VAL A 72 -19.05 -19.09 -21.88
C VAL A 72 -20.46 -19.50 -22.33
N ALA A 73 -21.46 -18.62 -22.20
CA ALA A 73 -22.82 -18.88 -22.65
C ALA A 73 -22.89 -19.10 -24.18
N ALA A 74 -22.19 -18.27 -24.96
CA ALA A 74 -22.09 -18.43 -26.41
C ALA A 74 -21.43 -19.76 -26.78
N THR A 75 -20.38 -20.16 -26.06
CA THR A 75 -19.67 -21.42 -26.28
C THR A 75 -20.52 -22.63 -25.90
N ALA A 76 -21.27 -22.54 -24.79
CA ALA A 76 -22.20 -23.57 -24.36
C ALA A 76 -23.36 -23.72 -25.35
N PHE A 77 -23.93 -22.61 -25.82
CA PHE A 77 -24.98 -22.62 -26.86
C PHE A 77 -24.47 -23.25 -28.16
N TRP A 78 -23.28 -22.86 -28.61
CA TRP A 78 -22.65 -23.44 -29.79
C TRP A 78 -22.38 -24.95 -29.62
N ALA A 79 -21.87 -25.36 -28.46
CA ALA A 79 -21.63 -26.76 -28.12
C ALA A 79 -22.93 -27.58 -28.15
N TYR A 80 -24.00 -27.05 -27.54
CA TYR A 80 -25.32 -27.68 -27.55
C TYR A 80 -25.87 -27.79 -28.97
N ALA A 81 -25.83 -26.70 -29.76
CA ALA A 81 -26.31 -26.67 -31.13
C ALA A 81 -25.58 -27.67 -32.04
N ARG A 82 -24.29 -27.92 -31.76
CA ARG A 82 -23.47 -28.90 -32.46
C ARG A 82 -23.82 -30.34 -32.09
N LEU A 83 -24.04 -30.64 -30.81
CA LEU A 83 -24.26 -32.01 -30.33
C LEU A 83 -25.72 -32.48 -30.44
N GLN A 84 -26.70 -31.58 -30.36
CA GLN A 84 -28.12 -31.95 -30.39
C GLN A 84 -28.56 -32.66 -31.69
N ASN A 85 -27.82 -32.45 -32.79
CA ASN A 85 -28.12 -33.02 -34.09
C ASN A 85 -27.46 -34.39 -34.33
N VAL A 86 -26.72 -34.92 -33.35
CA VAL A 86 -25.92 -36.14 -33.49
C VAL A 86 -26.40 -37.16 -32.46
N PRO A 87 -26.93 -38.33 -32.88
CA PRO A 87 -27.31 -39.38 -31.96
C PRO A 87 -26.11 -39.85 -31.13
N THR A 88 -26.33 -40.10 -29.83
CA THR A 88 -25.28 -40.59 -28.90
C THR A 88 -24.76 -41.99 -29.26
N THR A 89 -25.49 -42.73 -30.09
CA THR A 89 -25.10 -44.03 -30.62
C THR A 89 -24.26 -43.94 -31.91
N SER A 90 -24.07 -42.74 -32.45
CA SER A 90 -23.26 -42.54 -33.66
C SER A 90 -21.77 -42.77 -33.36
N PRO A 91 -21.03 -43.46 -34.24
CA PRO A 91 -19.56 -43.59 -34.13
C PRO A 91 -18.83 -42.25 -34.05
N ASP A 92 -19.41 -41.20 -34.63
CA ASP A 92 -18.82 -39.85 -34.66
C ASP A 92 -19.06 -39.05 -33.38
N TYR A 93 -19.97 -39.50 -32.50
CA TYR A 93 -20.40 -38.75 -31.32
C TYR A 93 -19.22 -38.43 -30.39
N ASP A 94 -18.41 -39.43 -30.06
CA ASP A 94 -17.26 -39.27 -29.15
C ASP A 94 -16.22 -38.30 -29.72
N THR A 95 -15.98 -38.35 -31.03
CA THR A 95 -15.05 -37.44 -31.71
C THR A 95 -15.57 -36.01 -31.68
N LEU A 96 -16.87 -35.81 -31.92
CA LEU A 96 -17.50 -34.48 -31.86
C LEU A 96 -17.56 -33.93 -30.44
N LEU A 97 -17.85 -34.78 -29.45
CA LEU A 97 -17.82 -34.42 -28.04
C LEU A 97 -16.41 -33.98 -27.63
N ALA A 98 -15.38 -34.78 -27.95
CA ALA A 98 -13.98 -34.45 -27.67
C ALA A 98 -13.57 -33.12 -28.30
N GLY A 99 -13.92 -32.90 -29.58
CA GLY A 99 -13.63 -31.64 -30.26
C GLY A 99 -14.36 -30.44 -29.64
N THR A 100 -15.57 -30.64 -29.12
CA THR A 100 -16.36 -29.59 -28.46
C THR A 100 -15.79 -29.25 -27.08
N VAL A 101 -15.40 -30.25 -26.30
CA VAL A 101 -14.70 -30.08 -25.02
C VAL A 101 -13.37 -29.36 -25.23
N ALA A 102 -12.59 -29.75 -26.24
CA ALA A 102 -11.31 -29.10 -26.56
C ALA A 102 -11.48 -27.61 -26.88
N ILE A 103 -12.48 -27.24 -27.69
CA ILE A 103 -12.80 -25.84 -27.98
C ILE A 103 -13.23 -25.09 -26.72
N GLY A 104 -14.08 -25.71 -25.88
CA GLY A 104 -14.48 -25.15 -24.59
C GLY A 104 -13.27 -24.82 -23.71
N ILE A 105 -12.31 -25.75 -23.59
CA ILE A 105 -11.06 -25.54 -22.84
C ILE A 105 -10.26 -24.37 -23.42
N ILE A 106 -10.11 -24.29 -24.74
CA ILE A 106 -9.38 -23.20 -25.40
C ILE A 106 -10.06 -21.85 -25.13
N VAL A 107 -11.39 -21.78 -25.23
CA VAL A 107 -12.13 -20.54 -24.96
C VAL A 107 -11.97 -20.14 -23.49
N SER A 108 -12.19 -21.05 -22.54
CA SER A 108 -11.99 -20.78 -21.11
C SER A 108 -10.56 -20.33 -20.80
N PHE A 109 -9.56 -20.92 -21.46
CA PHE A 109 -8.17 -20.53 -21.33
C PHE A 109 -7.94 -19.09 -21.80
N VAL A 110 -8.41 -18.73 -23.00
CA VAL A 110 -8.26 -17.37 -23.54
C VAL A 110 -8.98 -16.35 -22.66
N LEU A 111 -10.20 -16.66 -22.22
CA LEU A 111 -10.97 -15.81 -21.31
C LEU A 111 -10.28 -15.61 -19.96
N GLY A 112 -9.68 -16.68 -19.41
CA GLY A 112 -8.89 -16.61 -18.18
C GLY A 112 -7.68 -15.69 -18.31
N LEU A 113 -6.98 -15.72 -19.45
CA LEU A 113 -5.87 -14.81 -19.73
C LEU A 113 -6.33 -13.35 -19.84
N VAL A 114 -7.46 -13.10 -20.52
CA VAL A 114 -8.05 -11.75 -20.62
C VAL A 114 -8.45 -11.23 -19.24
N ALA A 115 -9.14 -12.05 -18.44
CA ALA A 115 -9.54 -11.70 -17.08
C ALA A 115 -8.31 -11.40 -16.19
N ALA A 116 -7.26 -12.22 -16.26
CA ALA A 116 -6.02 -12.00 -15.52
C ALA A 116 -5.31 -10.70 -15.92
N ALA A 117 -5.32 -10.36 -17.22
CA ALA A 117 -4.78 -9.11 -17.73
C ALA A 117 -5.55 -7.89 -17.20
N LEU A 118 -6.90 -7.92 -17.24
CA LEU A 118 -7.75 -6.85 -16.71
C LEU A 118 -7.56 -6.68 -15.20
N GLN A 119 -7.53 -7.78 -14.45
CA GLN A 119 -7.32 -7.78 -13.01
C GLN A 119 -5.97 -7.15 -12.62
N THR A 120 -4.94 -7.44 -13.41
CA THR A 120 -3.61 -6.87 -13.21
C THR A 120 -3.58 -5.35 -13.39
N ILE A 121 -4.37 -4.81 -14.31
CA ILE A 121 -4.52 -3.36 -14.50
C ILE A 121 -5.17 -2.71 -13.28
N VAL A 122 -6.20 -3.34 -12.70
CA VAL A 122 -6.80 -2.88 -11.45
C VAL A 122 -5.75 -2.82 -10.34
N GLN A 123 -4.96 -3.88 -10.18
CA GLN A 123 -3.88 -3.92 -9.19
C GLN A 123 -2.87 -2.79 -9.41
N ALA A 124 -2.49 -2.48 -10.65
CA ALA A 124 -1.54 -1.41 -10.96
C ALA A 124 -2.03 -0.02 -10.55
N VAL A 125 -3.31 0.28 -10.82
CA VAL A 125 -3.94 1.55 -10.42
C VAL A 125 -3.97 1.67 -8.90
N VAL A 126 -4.35 0.62 -8.20
CA VAL A 126 -4.37 0.59 -6.73
C VAL A 126 -2.97 0.76 -6.15
N VAL A 127 -1.96 0.06 -6.70
CA VAL A 127 -0.56 0.19 -6.26
C VAL A 127 -0.08 1.65 -6.38
N THR A 128 -0.42 2.31 -7.49
CA THR A 128 -0.05 3.70 -7.76
C THR A 128 -0.75 4.69 -6.83
N ASP A 129 -2.05 4.50 -6.56
CA ASP A 129 -2.80 5.32 -5.59
C ASP A 129 -2.24 5.19 -4.18
N VAL A 130 -1.89 3.97 -3.77
CA VAL A 130 -1.29 3.69 -2.45
C VAL A 130 0.09 4.32 -2.32
N ALA A 131 0.90 4.28 -3.38
CA ALA A 131 2.20 4.94 -3.43
C ALA A 131 2.08 6.47 -3.26
N ARG A 132 1.21 7.13 -4.04
CA ARG A 132 0.92 8.56 -3.83
C ARG A 132 0.34 8.84 -2.44
N GLY A 133 -0.49 7.93 -1.94
CA GLY A 133 -1.04 8.00 -0.60
C GLY A 133 0.01 7.99 0.51
N ALA A 134 1.14 7.31 0.30
CA ALA A 134 2.24 7.24 1.26
C ALA A 134 2.89 8.61 1.51
N VAL A 135 2.92 9.48 0.49
CA VAL A 135 3.39 10.87 0.59
C VAL A 135 2.23 11.87 0.78
N ALA A 136 1.06 11.39 1.22
CA ALA A 136 -0.14 12.19 1.44
C ALA A 136 -0.81 12.78 0.16
N GLU A 137 -0.42 12.38 -1.04
CA GLU A 137 -0.98 12.90 -2.30
C GLU A 137 -2.21 12.13 -2.77
N ARG A 138 -3.25 12.84 -3.20
CA ARG A 138 -4.45 12.24 -3.78
C ARG A 138 -4.40 12.43 -5.29
N ALA A 139 -4.76 11.38 -6.02
CA ALA A 139 -4.78 11.40 -7.48
C ALA A 139 -6.17 11.08 -8.00
N THR A 140 -6.52 11.70 -9.11
CA THR A 140 -7.68 11.29 -9.90
C THR A 140 -7.37 10.01 -10.70
N LEU A 141 -8.40 9.28 -11.11
CA LEU A 141 -8.22 8.07 -11.93
C LEU A 141 -7.44 8.37 -13.23
N GLY A 142 -7.67 9.52 -13.84
CA GLY A 142 -6.96 9.95 -15.05
C GLY A 142 -5.45 10.14 -14.83
N GLU A 143 -5.06 10.71 -13.69
CA GLU A 143 -3.65 10.87 -13.32
C GLU A 143 -2.96 9.52 -13.06
N LEU A 144 -3.65 8.62 -12.34
CA LEU A 144 -3.14 7.27 -12.08
C LEU A 144 -3.00 6.49 -13.39
N TRP A 145 -4.00 6.58 -14.27
CA TRP A 145 -3.95 5.92 -15.57
C TRP A 145 -2.82 6.45 -16.44
N ARG A 146 -2.52 7.75 -16.39
CA ARG A 146 -1.38 8.33 -17.12
C ARG A 146 -0.03 7.74 -16.67
N GLN A 147 0.10 7.36 -15.40
CA GLN A 147 1.28 6.69 -14.87
C GLN A 147 1.30 5.18 -15.20
N VAL A 148 0.15 4.52 -15.18
CA VAL A 148 0.04 3.07 -15.45
C VAL A 148 0.13 2.74 -16.95
N LYS A 149 -0.45 3.56 -17.83
CA LYS A 149 -0.48 3.35 -19.29
C LYS A 149 0.87 2.97 -19.93
N PRO A 150 2.01 3.65 -19.65
CA PRO A 150 3.29 3.31 -20.27
C PRO A 150 3.84 1.94 -19.87
N VAL A 151 3.46 1.43 -18.69
CA VAL A 151 3.91 0.13 -18.16
C VAL A 151 2.88 -0.98 -18.30
N ALA A 152 1.63 -0.64 -18.65
CA ALA A 152 0.50 -1.56 -18.74
C ALA A 152 0.82 -2.80 -19.61
N TRP A 153 1.42 -2.61 -20.79
CA TRP A 153 1.80 -3.74 -21.66
C TRP A 153 2.86 -4.65 -21.03
N ARG A 154 3.87 -4.08 -20.36
CA ARG A 154 4.90 -4.88 -19.68
C ARG A 154 4.30 -5.69 -18.52
N LEU A 155 3.36 -5.08 -17.82
CA LEU A 155 2.67 -5.70 -16.70
C LEU A 155 1.71 -6.82 -17.17
N ILE A 156 0.96 -6.59 -18.25
CA ILE A 156 0.15 -7.63 -18.92
C ILE A 156 1.07 -8.75 -19.40
N GLY A 157 2.17 -8.43 -20.09
CA GLY A 157 3.13 -9.43 -20.56
C GLY A 157 3.74 -10.24 -19.42
N TYR A 158 4.05 -9.62 -18.28
CA TYR A 158 4.51 -10.31 -17.07
C TYR A 158 3.43 -11.26 -16.53
N THR A 159 2.20 -10.78 -16.34
CA THR A 159 1.09 -11.63 -15.85
C THR A 159 0.84 -12.79 -16.79
N LEU A 160 0.73 -12.55 -18.10
CA LEU A 160 0.52 -13.60 -19.09
C LEU A 160 1.65 -14.62 -19.08
N LEU A 161 2.92 -14.18 -18.95
CA LEU A 161 4.06 -15.09 -18.87
C LEU A 161 4.01 -15.97 -17.63
N ILE A 162 3.69 -15.41 -16.46
CA ILE A 162 3.58 -16.17 -15.21
C ILE A 162 2.37 -17.11 -15.27
N THR A 163 1.22 -16.64 -15.73
CA THR A 163 0.02 -17.47 -15.88
C THR A 163 0.25 -18.61 -16.86
N LEU A 164 0.89 -18.36 -18.00
CA LEU A 164 1.23 -19.39 -18.98
C LEU A 164 2.23 -20.40 -18.41
N ALA A 165 3.26 -19.96 -17.69
CA ALA A 165 4.22 -20.85 -17.04
C ALA A 165 3.54 -21.76 -16.00
N MET A 166 2.62 -21.21 -15.20
CA MET A 166 1.84 -21.98 -14.22
C MET A 166 0.91 -22.97 -14.90
N LEU A 167 0.20 -22.56 -15.96
CA LEU A 167 -0.69 -23.43 -16.72
C LEU A 167 0.06 -24.54 -17.44
N LEU A 168 1.24 -24.25 -17.98
CA LEU A 168 2.12 -25.28 -18.56
C LEU A 168 2.57 -26.28 -17.50
N GLY A 169 2.99 -25.80 -16.32
CA GLY A 169 3.37 -26.67 -15.20
C GLY A 169 2.22 -27.57 -14.76
N VAL A 170 1.02 -27.01 -14.56
CA VAL A 170 -0.19 -27.77 -14.22
C VAL A 170 -0.55 -28.75 -15.34
N GLY A 171 -0.48 -28.34 -16.60
CA GLY A 171 -0.79 -29.18 -17.76
C GLY A 171 0.16 -30.37 -17.89
N ILE A 172 1.46 -30.17 -17.64
CA ILE A 172 2.44 -31.26 -17.61
C ILE A 172 2.12 -32.24 -16.50
N VAL A 173 1.87 -31.75 -15.27
CA VAL A 173 1.53 -32.61 -14.13
C VAL A 173 0.23 -33.38 -14.39
N ALA A 174 -0.79 -32.70 -14.89
CA ALA A 174 -2.07 -33.31 -15.24
C ALA A 174 -1.91 -34.38 -16.33
N GLY A 175 -1.14 -34.09 -17.39
CA GLY A 175 -0.85 -35.05 -18.46
C GLY A 175 -0.15 -36.31 -17.94
N VAL A 176 0.84 -36.17 -17.05
CA VAL A 176 1.52 -37.31 -16.41
C VAL A 176 0.54 -38.09 -15.52
N VAL A 177 -0.26 -37.41 -14.71
CA VAL A 177 -1.28 -38.04 -13.84
C VAL A 177 -2.29 -38.84 -14.66
N ILE A 178 -2.82 -38.26 -15.74
CA ILE A 178 -3.77 -38.93 -16.63
C ILE A 178 -3.11 -40.15 -17.27
N GLY A 179 -1.90 -39.99 -17.83
CA GLY A 179 -1.15 -41.09 -18.46
C GLY A 179 -0.94 -42.26 -17.49
N VAL A 180 -0.45 -41.99 -16.28
CA VAL A 180 -0.25 -43.03 -15.25
C VAL A 180 -1.58 -43.64 -14.82
N SER A 181 -2.64 -42.85 -14.66
CA SER A 181 -3.95 -43.35 -14.22
C SER A 181 -4.58 -44.34 -15.22
N THR A 182 -4.34 -44.15 -16.53
CA THR A 182 -4.83 -45.09 -17.56
C THR A 182 -4.12 -46.44 -17.54
N LEU A 183 -2.85 -46.48 -17.10
CA LEU A 183 -2.04 -47.71 -17.05
C LEU A 183 -2.11 -48.40 -15.68
N ALA A 184 -2.19 -47.61 -14.60
CA ALA A 184 -2.18 -48.07 -13.22
C ALA A 184 -3.03 -47.14 -12.33
N PRO A 185 -4.35 -47.41 -12.18
CA PRO A 185 -5.28 -46.51 -11.50
C PRO A 185 -4.87 -46.17 -10.05
N VAL A 186 -4.42 -47.16 -9.28
CA VAL A 186 -3.97 -46.94 -7.88
C VAL A 186 -2.74 -46.04 -7.83
N ALA A 187 -1.76 -46.24 -8.74
CA ALA A 187 -0.59 -45.39 -8.83
C ALA A 187 -0.95 -43.96 -9.26
N GLY A 188 -1.93 -43.82 -10.16
CA GLY A 188 -2.48 -42.53 -10.58
C GLY A 188 -3.10 -41.73 -9.42
N ILE A 189 -3.87 -42.40 -8.55
CA ILE A 189 -4.43 -41.78 -7.34
C ILE A 189 -3.32 -41.31 -6.40
N ILE A 190 -2.33 -42.16 -6.12
CA ILE A 190 -1.19 -41.81 -5.26
C ILE A 190 -0.44 -40.61 -5.82
N LEU A 191 -0.14 -40.63 -7.13
CA LEU A 191 0.54 -39.53 -7.81
C LEU A 191 -0.26 -38.23 -7.75
N THR A 192 -1.58 -38.30 -7.91
CA THR A 192 -2.47 -37.12 -7.81
C THR A 192 -2.39 -36.50 -6.43
N ILE A 193 -2.46 -37.33 -5.36
CA ILE A 193 -2.35 -36.85 -3.98
C ILE A 193 -0.99 -36.18 -3.75
N LEU A 194 0.11 -36.81 -4.18
CA LEU A 194 1.45 -36.24 -4.04
C LEU A 194 1.61 -34.93 -4.83
N ALA A 195 1.06 -34.86 -6.05
CA ALA A 195 1.09 -33.67 -6.88
C ALA A 195 0.34 -32.50 -6.22
N VAL A 196 -0.84 -32.75 -5.65
CA VAL A 196 -1.62 -31.72 -4.94
C VAL A 196 -0.88 -31.25 -3.69
N ILE A 197 -0.38 -32.17 -2.87
CA ILE A 197 0.37 -31.85 -1.64
C ILE A 197 1.64 -31.05 -1.97
N GLY A 198 2.36 -31.42 -3.04
CA GLY A 198 3.56 -30.70 -3.49
C GLY A 198 3.26 -29.35 -4.15
N ALA A 199 2.11 -29.20 -4.81
CA ALA A 199 1.72 -27.97 -5.47
C ALA A 199 1.45 -26.83 -4.48
N ILE A 200 0.85 -27.13 -3.32
CA ILE A 200 0.51 -26.12 -2.30
C ILE A 200 1.75 -25.31 -1.85
N PRO A 201 2.83 -25.91 -1.31
CA PRO A 201 4.01 -25.16 -0.89
C PRO A 201 4.73 -24.50 -2.07
N LEU A 202 4.72 -25.11 -3.26
CA LEU A 202 5.31 -24.52 -4.46
C LEU A 202 4.59 -23.22 -4.87
N VAL A 203 3.26 -23.22 -4.90
CA VAL A 203 2.44 -22.05 -5.23
C VAL A 203 2.62 -20.96 -4.18
N LEU A 204 2.57 -21.30 -2.89
CA LEU A 204 2.80 -20.35 -1.79
C LEU A 204 4.20 -19.73 -1.85
N TRP A 205 5.21 -20.55 -2.14
CA TRP A 205 6.57 -20.08 -2.27
C TRP A 205 6.74 -19.15 -3.47
N LEU A 206 6.29 -19.58 -4.66
CA LEU A 206 6.45 -18.82 -5.90
C LEU A 206 5.66 -17.50 -5.86
N SER A 207 4.40 -17.54 -5.42
CA SER A 207 3.56 -16.34 -5.28
C SER A 207 4.18 -15.32 -4.33
N THR A 208 4.73 -15.75 -3.21
CA THR A 208 5.42 -14.86 -2.25
C THR A 208 6.71 -14.28 -2.85
N LYS A 209 7.49 -15.09 -3.58
CA LYS A 209 8.72 -14.63 -4.21
C LYS A 209 8.50 -13.66 -5.36
N LEU A 210 7.34 -13.72 -6.01
CA LEU A 210 6.94 -12.86 -7.11
C LEU A 210 5.97 -11.74 -6.70
N LEU A 211 5.57 -11.69 -5.42
CA LEU A 211 4.55 -10.79 -4.89
C LEU A 211 4.82 -9.31 -5.21
N VAL A 212 6.07 -8.89 -5.10
CA VAL A 212 6.46 -7.47 -5.26
C VAL A 212 7.01 -7.15 -6.66
N ALA A 213 6.92 -8.10 -7.60
CA ALA A 213 7.31 -7.86 -8.98
C ALA A 213 6.36 -6.87 -9.68
N SER A 214 5.04 -6.99 -9.47
CA SER A 214 4.06 -6.06 -10.05
C SER A 214 4.27 -4.61 -9.55
N PRO A 215 4.42 -4.35 -8.23
CA PRO A 215 4.83 -3.03 -7.74
C PRO A 215 6.16 -2.52 -8.30
N ALA A 216 7.15 -3.38 -8.51
CA ALA A 216 8.43 -2.97 -9.11
C ALA A 216 8.27 -2.53 -10.58
N ILE A 217 7.44 -3.22 -11.38
CA ILE A 217 7.14 -2.81 -12.76
C ILE A 217 6.42 -1.46 -12.77
N VAL A 218 5.46 -1.28 -11.86
CA VAL A 218 4.60 -0.09 -11.81
C VAL A 218 5.36 1.14 -11.30
N LEU A 219 6.11 1.00 -10.21
CA LEU A 219 6.74 2.14 -9.52
C LEU A 219 8.19 2.40 -9.96
N GLU A 220 8.94 1.38 -10.37
CA GLU A 220 10.34 1.54 -10.84
C GLU A 220 10.45 1.55 -12.36
N HIS A 221 9.34 1.38 -13.09
CA HIS A 221 9.33 1.19 -14.56
C HIS A 221 10.22 0.01 -15.02
N ALA A 222 10.43 -0.97 -14.14
CA ALA A 222 11.33 -2.10 -14.36
C ALA A 222 10.89 -2.96 -15.55
N THR A 223 11.86 -3.54 -16.25
CA THR A 223 11.58 -4.61 -17.22
C THR A 223 11.15 -5.89 -16.51
N ILE A 224 10.51 -6.83 -17.22
CA ILE A 224 10.01 -8.09 -16.66
C ILE A 224 11.11 -8.86 -15.91
N ARG A 225 12.29 -9.00 -16.53
CA ARG A 225 13.43 -9.71 -15.92
C ARG A 225 13.96 -8.98 -14.68
N GLN A 226 14.08 -7.66 -14.76
CA GLN A 226 14.52 -6.84 -13.63
C GLN A 226 13.52 -6.95 -12.48
N ALA A 227 12.22 -6.87 -12.74
CA ALA A 227 11.18 -6.98 -11.72
C ALA A 227 11.18 -8.33 -11.00
N ILE A 228 11.39 -9.44 -11.73
CA ILE A 228 11.51 -10.78 -11.12
C ILE A 228 12.74 -10.85 -10.21
N ALA A 229 13.92 -10.44 -10.71
CA ALA A 229 15.15 -10.42 -9.92
C ALA A 229 15.03 -9.52 -8.68
N ARG A 230 14.38 -8.36 -8.86
CA ARG A 230 14.07 -7.39 -7.81
C ARG A 230 13.20 -8.00 -6.73
N SER A 231 12.11 -8.65 -7.12
CA SER A 231 11.17 -9.30 -6.21
C SER A 231 11.86 -10.41 -5.41
N TRP A 232 12.77 -11.15 -6.04
CA TRP A 232 13.58 -12.15 -5.36
C TRP A 232 14.51 -11.55 -4.32
N ARG A 233 15.21 -10.47 -4.68
CA ARG A 233 16.12 -9.76 -3.79
C ARG A 233 15.35 -9.18 -2.61
N LEU A 234 14.20 -8.54 -2.84
CA LEU A 234 13.38 -7.91 -1.78
C LEU A 234 12.75 -8.96 -0.83
N SER A 235 12.26 -10.08 -1.34
CA SER A 235 11.61 -11.13 -0.54
C SER A 235 12.57 -12.04 0.26
N ARG A 236 13.87 -12.12 -0.09
CA ARG A 236 14.83 -13.11 0.45
C ARG A 236 14.84 -13.26 1.99
N ARG A 237 14.86 -12.16 2.75
CA ARG A 237 14.92 -12.18 4.23
C ARG A 237 13.55 -12.04 4.91
N ARG A 238 12.48 -11.90 4.12
CA ARG A 238 11.16 -11.54 4.66
C ARG A 238 10.03 -12.36 4.03
N PHE A 239 10.36 -13.60 3.71
CA PHE A 239 9.41 -14.54 3.14
C PHE A 239 8.19 -14.74 4.05
N TRP A 240 8.39 -15.06 5.33
CA TRP A 240 7.30 -15.38 6.25
C TRP A 240 6.32 -14.23 6.52
N PRO A 241 6.76 -12.98 6.76
CA PRO A 241 5.80 -11.88 6.90
C PRO A 241 5.04 -11.59 5.61
N MET A 242 5.68 -11.66 4.44
CA MET A 242 4.99 -11.48 3.16
C MET A 242 3.95 -12.58 2.92
N LEU A 243 4.34 -13.85 3.11
CA LEU A 243 3.45 -15.00 3.01
C LEU A 243 2.27 -14.87 3.99
N GLY A 244 2.55 -14.58 5.26
CA GLY A 244 1.53 -14.49 6.31
C GLY A 244 0.49 -13.40 6.02
N VAL A 245 0.90 -12.24 5.49
CA VAL A 245 -0.05 -11.18 5.11
C VAL A 245 -0.94 -11.64 3.96
N VAL A 246 -0.36 -12.21 2.91
CA VAL A 246 -1.11 -12.67 1.73
C VAL A 246 -2.07 -13.80 2.12
N VAL A 247 -1.58 -14.83 2.81
CA VAL A 247 -2.40 -15.96 3.26
C VAL A 247 -3.53 -15.49 4.17
N LEU A 248 -3.25 -14.58 5.11
CA LEU A 248 -4.29 -14.09 6.01
C LEU A 248 -5.37 -13.29 5.25
N ILE A 249 -4.99 -12.45 4.29
CA ILE A 249 -5.96 -11.76 3.42
C ILE A 249 -6.80 -12.77 2.66
N GLN A 250 -6.18 -13.78 2.05
CA GLN A 250 -6.88 -14.82 1.30
C GLN A 250 -7.83 -15.64 2.18
N VAL A 251 -7.42 -15.96 3.41
CA VAL A 251 -8.29 -16.67 4.37
C VAL A 251 -9.46 -15.78 4.79
N ILE A 252 -9.24 -14.51 5.12
CA ILE A 252 -10.31 -13.59 5.53
C ILE A 252 -11.35 -13.46 4.43
N PHE A 253 -10.92 -13.15 3.20
CA PHE A 253 -11.85 -12.97 2.08
C PHE A 253 -12.43 -14.29 1.56
N GLY A 254 -11.68 -15.39 1.65
CA GLY A 254 -12.18 -16.72 1.32
C GLY A 254 -13.31 -17.16 2.27
N VAL A 255 -13.12 -17.00 3.58
CA VAL A 255 -14.17 -17.27 4.57
C VAL A 255 -15.34 -16.32 4.38
N ALA A 256 -15.10 -15.02 4.18
CA ALA A 256 -16.17 -14.05 3.92
C ALA A 256 -17.00 -14.42 2.68
N ALA A 257 -16.34 -14.82 1.59
CA ALA A 257 -17.01 -15.30 0.38
C ALA A 257 -17.87 -16.53 0.70
N GLN A 258 -17.31 -17.56 1.35
CA GLN A 258 -18.04 -18.79 1.67
C GLN A 258 -19.25 -18.54 2.60
N VAL A 259 -19.07 -17.76 3.67
CA VAL A 259 -20.16 -17.41 4.59
C VAL A 259 -21.33 -16.77 3.85
N VAL A 260 -21.03 -15.95 2.85
CA VAL A 260 -22.04 -15.23 2.09
C VAL A 260 -22.63 -16.07 0.96
N THR A 261 -21.87 -16.94 0.30
CA THR A 261 -22.36 -17.78 -0.81
C THR A 261 -23.10 -19.04 -0.34
N LEU A 262 -22.78 -19.57 0.85
CA LEU A 262 -23.43 -20.74 1.44
C LEU A 262 -24.97 -20.65 1.50
N PRO A 263 -25.59 -19.58 2.03
CA PRO A 263 -27.06 -19.50 2.11
C PRO A 263 -27.70 -19.55 0.72
N PHE A 264 -27.10 -18.90 -0.29
CA PHE A 264 -27.63 -18.98 -1.65
C PHE A 264 -27.48 -20.37 -2.27
N THR A 265 -26.40 -21.09 -1.96
CA THR A 265 -26.20 -22.48 -2.43
C THR A 265 -27.24 -23.41 -1.81
N LEU A 266 -27.51 -23.25 -0.52
CA LEU A 266 -28.56 -24.01 0.18
C LEU A 266 -29.94 -23.65 -0.36
N LEU A 267 -30.25 -22.36 -0.46
CA LEU A 267 -31.52 -21.87 -1.01
C LEU A 267 -31.72 -22.35 -2.44
N GLY A 268 -30.68 -22.38 -3.28
CA GLY A 268 -30.76 -22.94 -4.64
C GLY A 268 -31.18 -24.41 -4.65
N GLY A 269 -30.60 -25.23 -3.77
CA GLY A 269 -30.99 -26.64 -3.60
C GLY A 269 -32.41 -26.84 -3.05
N PHE A 270 -32.85 -25.99 -2.11
CA PHE A 270 -34.21 -26.03 -1.56
C PHE A 270 -35.26 -25.46 -2.52
N ILE A 271 -34.96 -24.38 -3.23
CA ILE A 271 -35.87 -23.74 -4.19
C ILE A 271 -36.09 -24.66 -5.39
N GLY A 272 -35.04 -25.34 -5.86
CA GLY A 272 -35.17 -26.36 -6.90
C GLY A 272 -36.09 -27.53 -6.52
N SER A 273 -36.29 -27.78 -5.21
CA SER A 273 -37.14 -28.86 -4.68
C SER A 273 -38.51 -28.41 -4.18
N VAL A 274 -38.70 -27.13 -3.81
CA VAL A 274 -39.93 -26.62 -3.16
C VAL A 274 -40.74 -25.66 -4.03
N ILE A 275 -40.10 -24.87 -4.90
CA ILE A 275 -40.79 -23.87 -5.73
C ILE A 275 -41.19 -24.50 -7.07
N ALA A 276 -42.20 -25.39 -7.03
CA ALA A 276 -43.33 -25.43 -7.98
C ALA A 276 -44.19 -26.71 -7.83
N PRO A 277 -45.28 -26.68 -7.03
CA PRO A 277 -46.44 -27.54 -7.23
C PRO A 277 -47.28 -27.16 -8.48
N THR A 278 -46.97 -26.03 -9.13
CA THR A 278 -47.78 -25.42 -10.22
C THR A 278 -47.29 -25.67 -11.65
N GLY A 279 -46.16 -26.38 -11.83
CA GLY A 279 -45.87 -27.10 -13.08
C GLY A 279 -45.35 -26.33 -14.30
N ASP A 280 -44.91 -25.07 -14.21
CA ASP A 280 -44.26 -24.38 -15.34
C ASP A 280 -42.72 -24.55 -15.30
N PRO A 281 -42.12 -25.35 -16.21
CA PRO A 281 -40.69 -25.66 -16.23
C PRO A 281 -39.81 -24.43 -16.51
N ASP A 282 -40.32 -23.46 -17.28
CA ASP A 282 -39.54 -22.29 -17.70
C ASP A 282 -39.36 -21.30 -16.55
N THR A 283 -40.43 -21.07 -15.77
CA THR A 283 -40.38 -20.23 -14.56
C THR A 283 -39.47 -20.83 -13.49
N GLN A 284 -39.48 -22.16 -13.31
CA GLN A 284 -38.59 -22.86 -12.38
C GLN A 284 -37.11 -22.73 -12.78
N MET A 285 -36.80 -22.87 -14.07
CA MET A 285 -35.45 -22.68 -14.59
C MET A 285 -34.95 -21.25 -14.37
N ILE A 286 -35.79 -20.23 -14.63
CA ILE A 286 -35.42 -18.82 -14.43
C ILE A 286 -35.16 -18.52 -12.95
N VAL A 287 -36.05 -18.94 -12.05
CA VAL A 287 -35.91 -18.70 -10.60
C VAL A 287 -34.68 -19.41 -10.04
N SER A 288 -34.45 -20.67 -10.43
CA SER A 288 -33.27 -21.43 -9.99
C SER A 288 -31.97 -20.83 -10.52
N LEU A 289 -31.93 -20.36 -11.77
CA LEU A 289 -30.78 -19.67 -12.36
C LEU A 289 -30.48 -18.35 -11.63
N VAL A 290 -31.50 -17.54 -11.34
CA VAL A 290 -31.31 -16.25 -10.65
C VAL A 290 -30.82 -16.46 -9.22
N VAL A 291 -31.44 -17.36 -8.44
CA VAL A 291 -31.11 -17.54 -7.03
C VAL A 291 -29.82 -18.33 -6.82
N SER A 292 -29.53 -19.32 -7.67
CA SER A 292 -28.39 -20.23 -7.49
C SER A 292 -27.13 -19.80 -8.24
N LEU A 293 -27.25 -18.94 -9.25
CA LEU A 293 -26.09 -18.47 -10.05
C LEU A 293 -25.94 -16.95 -9.99
N ALA A 294 -26.97 -16.18 -10.35
CA ALA A 294 -26.82 -14.73 -10.52
C ALA A 294 -26.56 -13.98 -9.20
N LEU A 295 -27.37 -14.23 -8.16
CA LEU A 295 -27.20 -13.56 -6.87
C LEU A 295 -25.87 -13.89 -6.17
N PRO A 296 -25.45 -15.17 -6.05
CA PRO A 296 -24.13 -15.52 -5.53
C PRO A 296 -22.99 -14.84 -6.27
N GLU A 297 -23.08 -14.77 -7.60
CA GLU A 297 -22.02 -14.20 -8.43
C GLU A 297 -21.89 -12.69 -8.22
N ILE A 298 -23.01 -11.96 -8.14
CA ILE A 298 -23.00 -10.52 -7.82
C ILE A 298 -22.31 -10.27 -6.48
N VAL A 299 -22.64 -11.07 -5.47
CA VAL A 299 -22.07 -10.89 -4.13
C VAL A 299 -20.59 -11.31 -4.10
N SER A 300 -20.25 -12.40 -4.78
CA SER A 300 -18.85 -12.84 -4.95
C SER A 300 -18.01 -11.80 -5.68
N LEU A 301 -18.59 -11.12 -6.66
CA LEU A 301 -17.96 -10.02 -7.38
C LEU A 301 -17.69 -8.83 -6.47
N LEU A 302 -18.66 -8.44 -5.62
CA LEU A 302 -18.48 -7.39 -4.63
C LEU A 302 -17.35 -7.73 -3.64
N ILE A 303 -17.38 -8.92 -3.05
CA ILE A 303 -16.36 -9.39 -2.10
C ILE A 303 -14.99 -9.47 -2.80
N GLY A 304 -14.94 -10.02 -4.01
CA GLY A 304 -13.75 -10.16 -4.83
C GLY A 304 -13.12 -8.81 -5.20
N SER A 305 -13.93 -7.79 -5.48
CA SER A 305 -13.44 -6.44 -5.79
C SER A 305 -12.75 -5.80 -4.59
N VAL A 306 -13.33 -5.94 -3.39
CA VAL A 306 -12.73 -5.45 -2.15
C VAL A 306 -11.45 -6.23 -1.84
N ALA A 307 -11.49 -7.56 -1.99
CA ALA A 307 -10.33 -8.43 -1.80
C ALA A 307 -9.17 -8.04 -2.72
N ALA A 308 -9.47 -7.78 -4.00
CA ALA A 308 -8.48 -7.36 -5.00
C ALA A 308 -7.79 -6.05 -4.60
N VAL A 309 -8.55 -5.05 -4.15
CA VAL A 309 -7.99 -3.76 -3.72
C VAL A 309 -7.15 -3.91 -2.45
N VAL A 310 -7.63 -4.69 -1.47
CA VAL A 310 -6.86 -4.95 -0.23
C VAL A 310 -5.57 -5.71 -0.54
N GLN A 311 -5.64 -6.71 -1.42
CA GLN A 311 -4.47 -7.49 -1.85
C GLN A 311 -3.45 -6.63 -2.61
N ALA A 312 -3.91 -5.78 -3.52
CA ALA A 312 -3.04 -4.85 -4.25
C ALA A 312 -2.40 -3.83 -3.30
N THR A 313 -3.17 -3.30 -2.35
CA THR A 313 -2.66 -2.39 -1.31
C THR A 313 -1.60 -3.08 -0.47
N ALA A 314 -1.88 -4.28 0.03
CA ALA A 314 -0.92 -5.05 0.82
C ALA A 314 0.37 -5.32 0.04
N SER A 315 0.28 -5.66 -1.25
CA SER A 315 1.45 -5.86 -2.11
C SER A 315 2.29 -4.58 -2.26
N SER A 316 1.65 -3.41 -2.40
CA SER A 316 2.30 -2.11 -2.47
C SER A 316 2.99 -1.77 -1.14
N LEU A 317 2.30 -1.95 0.00
CA LEU A 317 2.87 -1.70 1.32
C LEU A 317 4.05 -2.62 1.64
N LEU A 318 3.95 -3.92 1.33
CA LEU A 318 5.04 -4.87 1.51
C LEU A 318 6.24 -4.53 0.62
N TYR A 319 6.01 -4.00 -0.58
CA TYR A 319 7.06 -3.50 -1.47
C TYR A 319 7.74 -2.26 -0.89
N ILE A 320 6.98 -1.23 -0.49
CA ILE A 320 7.51 0.00 0.11
C ILE A 320 8.34 -0.36 1.36
N ASP A 321 7.79 -1.19 2.23
CA ASP A 321 8.45 -1.62 3.47
C ASP A 321 9.71 -2.47 3.22
N ALA A 322 9.70 -3.33 2.19
CA ALA A 322 10.91 -4.04 1.78
C ALA A 322 12.01 -3.07 1.29
N ARG A 323 11.64 -2.00 0.58
CA ARG A 323 12.58 -0.97 0.13
C ARG A 323 13.03 -0.03 1.26
N MET A 324 12.16 0.36 2.19
CA MET A 324 12.56 1.11 3.39
C MET A 324 13.65 0.34 4.15
N ARG A 325 13.43 -0.96 4.39
CA ARG A 325 14.36 -1.80 5.15
C ARG A 325 15.70 -2.08 4.46
N LYS A 326 15.73 -2.15 3.13
CA LYS A 326 16.95 -2.52 2.38
C LYS A 326 17.69 -1.33 1.80
N GLU A 327 16.96 -0.28 1.45
CA GLU A 327 17.44 0.77 0.56
C GLU A 327 17.24 2.17 1.10
N GLY A 328 16.56 2.32 2.24
CA GLY A 328 16.32 3.63 2.84
C GLY A 328 15.31 4.47 2.08
N LEU A 329 14.29 3.85 1.48
CA LEU A 329 13.23 4.56 0.75
C LEU A 329 12.48 5.55 1.66
N ASP A 330 12.45 5.31 2.97
CA ASP A 330 11.91 6.24 3.97
C ASP A 330 12.58 7.61 3.89
N LEU A 331 13.92 7.65 3.72
CA LEU A 331 14.67 8.89 3.57
C LEU A 331 14.31 9.64 2.28
N ASP A 332 14.13 8.92 1.17
CA ASP A 332 13.73 9.54 -0.10
C ASP A 332 12.31 10.11 -0.02
N LEU A 333 11.38 9.40 0.63
CA LEU A 333 10.00 9.84 0.82
C LEU A 333 9.91 11.04 1.78
N LEU A 334 10.69 11.05 2.86
CA LEU A 334 10.78 12.19 3.78
C LEU A 334 11.32 13.42 3.06
N ALA A 335 12.45 13.29 2.35
CA ALA A 335 13.04 14.38 1.60
C ALA A 335 12.09 14.92 0.49
N TYR A 336 11.34 14.04 -0.15
CA TYR A 336 10.31 14.43 -1.13
C TYR A 336 9.21 15.27 -0.48
N VAL A 337 8.66 14.79 0.64
CA VAL A 337 7.58 15.49 1.37
C VAL A 337 8.06 16.84 1.90
N GLU A 338 9.26 16.92 2.47
CA GLU A 338 9.85 18.16 2.97
C GLU A 338 10.02 19.20 1.87
N ARG A 339 10.58 18.81 0.71
CA ARG A 339 10.76 19.75 -0.41
C ARG A 339 9.43 20.20 -1.01
N ARG A 340 8.45 19.31 -1.09
CA ARG A 340 7.10 19.65 -1.56
C ARG A 340 6.42 20.63 -0.62
N ASP A 341 6.48 20.36 0.68
CA ASP A 341 5.88 21.22 1.70
C ASP A 341 6.62 22.57 1.79
N ALA A 342 7.90 22.63 1.37
CA ALA A 342 8.66 23.86 1.15
C ALA A 342 8.31 24.62 -0.15
N GLY A 343 7.35 24.12 -0.95
CA GLY A 343 6.85 24.80 -2.15
C GLY A 343 7.55 24.41 -3.46
N ALA A 344 8.38 23.37 -3.48
CA ALA A 344 8.98 22.89 -4.73
C ALA A 344 7.90 22.29 -5.66
N SER A 345 7.85 22.75 -6.91
CA SER A 345 6.86 22.34 -7.91
C SER A 345 7.32 21.20 -8.84
N GLU A 346 8.64 21.03 -9.04
CA GLU A 346 9.22 20.00 -9.91
C GLU A 346 10.04 19.00 -9.10
N LEU A 347 9.34 18.06 -8.46
CA LEU A 347 9.99 17.00 -7.70
C LEU A 347 10.08 15.72 -8.53
N PRO A 348 11.27 15.07 -8.57
CA PRO A 348 11.39 13.77 -9.19
C PRO A 348 10.61 12.72 -8.40
N ASP A 349 10.12 11.70 -9.09
CA ASP A 349 9.37 10.59 -8.46
C ASP A 349 10.25 9.90 -7.39
N PRO A 350 9.84 9.90 -6.10
CA PRO A 350 10.64 9.34 -5.02
C PRO A 350 10.86 7.83 -5.16
N TYR A 351 9.98 7.11 -5.85
CA TYR A 351 10.11 5.66 -6.05
C TYR A 351 11.18 5.31 -7.09
N THR A 352 11.57 6.25 -7.94
CA THR A 352 12.63 6.05 -8.94
C THR A 352 14.02 6.41 -8.42
N GLN A 353 14.09 7.07 -7.26
CA GLN A 353 15.35 7.46 -6.64
C GLN A 353 16.04 6.25 -6.01
N HIS A 354 17.37 6.22 -6.14
CA HIS A 354 18.27 5.29 -5.46
C HIS A 354 17.87 3.80 -5.51
N ILE A 355 17.26 3.36 -6.61
CA ILE A 355 16.87 1.96 -6.81
C ILE A 355 18.09 1.06 -6.64
N GLY A 356 17.99 0.08 -5.73
CA GLY A 356 19.07 -0.90 -5.52
C GLY A 356 20.09 -0.54 -4.46
N ARG A 357 20.04 0.67 -3.88
CA ARG A 357 20.91 1.08 -2.76
C ARG A 357 20.87 0.03 -1.65
N GLU A 358 22.02 -0.45 -1.19
CA GLU A 358 22.10 -1.28 0.02
C GLU A 358 22.48 -0.38 1.18
N LEU A 359 21.55 -0.16 2.09
CA LEU A 359 21.91 0.38 3.40
C LEU A 359 22.65 -0.72 4.15
N VAL A 360 23.98 -0.66 4.12
CA VAL A 360 24.79 -1.36 5.11
C VAL A 360 24.53 -0.67 6.44
N ARG A 361 23.57 -1.18 7.22
CA ARG A 361 23.57 -0.89 8.66
C ARG A 361 24.88 -1.46 9.18
N SER A 362 25.81 -0.60 9.56
CA SER A 362 27.03 -1.01 10.25
C SER A 362 26.65 -2.01 11.35
N PRO A 363 27.30 -3.19 11.41
CA PRO A 363 27.06 -4.16 12.48
C PRO A 363 27.44 -3.61 13.86
N LEU A 364 28.31 -2.59 13.87
CA LEU A 364 28.65 -1.81 15.03
C LEU A 364 27.48 -0.86 15.29
N GLY A 365 26.87 -1.01 16.47
CA GLY A 365 25.79 -0.17 16.96
C GLY A 365 26.09 1.31 16.78
N TYR A 366 25.02 2.12 16.81
CA TYR A 366 25.10 3.59 16.79
C TYR A 366 26.42 4.08 17.38
N PRO A 367 27.22 4.89 16.66
CA PRO A 367 28.28 5.60 17.34
C PRO A 367 27.60 6.35 18.46
N SER A 368 27.84 5.90 19.69
CA SER A 368 27.57 6.68 20.88
C SER A 368 28.40 7.93 20.65
N TYR A 369 27.74 9.00 20.21
CA TYR A 369 28.33 10.33 20.33
C TYR A 369 28.82 10.40 21.77
N PRO A 370 30.12 10.66 22.03
CA PRO A 370 30.55 10.88 23.39
C PRO A 370 29.68 12.02 23.91
N SER A 371 28.79 11.70 24.84
CA SER A 371 28.08 12.68 25.61
C SER A 371 29.16 13.57 26.21
N GLN A 372 29.29 14.79 25.69
CA GLN A 372 30.05 15.82 26.39
C GLN A 372 29.51 15.83 27.82
N PRO A 373 30.35 15.68 28.85
CA PRO A 373 29.87 15.74 30.21
C PRO A 373 29.37 17.18 30.44
N SER A 374 28.04 17.34 30.40
CA SER A 374 27.37 18.53 30.88
C SER A 374 27.54 18.54 32.40
N GLY A 375 28.65 19.11 32.87
CA GLY A 375 28.83 19.45 34.26
C GLY A 375 27.80 20.51 34.66
N GLN A 376 26.70 20.08 35.26
CA GLN A 376 25.89 20.99 36.09
C GLN A 376 26.64 21.21 37.41
N PRO A 377 26.91 22.46 37.83
CA PRO A 377 27.41 22.70 39.18
C PRO A 377 26.34 22.31 40.21
N PRO A 378 26.71 21.68 41.33
CA PRO A 378 25.75 21.15 42.29
C PRO A 378 25.12 22.27 43.11
N TYR A 379 23.79 22.32 43.14
CA TYR A 379 23.03 23.13 44.07
C TYR A 379 23.12 22.48 45.46
N ALA A 380 23.69 23.19 46.43
CA ALA A 380 23.71 22.74 47.83
C ALA A 380 22.29 22.84 48.43
N GLN A 381 21.73 21.73 48.90
CA GLN A 381 20.54 21.73 49.75
C GLN A 381 20.95 21.81 51.23
N PRO A 382 20.35 22.68 52.07
CA PRO A 382 20.61 22.70 53.50
C PRO A 382 19.98 21.49 54.20
N THR A 383 20.80 20.76 54.95
CA THR A 383 20.41 19.62 55.77
C THR A 383 19.68 20.09 57.03
N TYR A 384 18.39 19.77 57.18
CA TYR A 384 17.70 19.81 58.47
C TYR A 384 17.78 18.42 59.12
N GLY A 385 18.39 18.36 60.31
CA GLY A 385 18.60 17.11 61.05
C GLY A 385 17.31 16.56 61.66
N GLN A 386 17.15 15.23 61.60
CA GLN A 386 16.11 14.49 62.31
C GLN A 386 16.78 13.41 63.19
N GLN A 387 16.47 13.45 64.49
CA GLN A 387 16.90 12.47 65.49
C GLN A 387 16.01 11.21 65.47
N PRO A 388 16.51 10.05 65.93
CA PRO A 388 15.88 8.75 65.70
C PRO A 388 14.93 8.34 66.84
N TYR A 389 13.82 7.67 66.50
CA TYR A 389 13.02 6.89 67.45
C TYR A 389 12.62 5.54 66.85
N GLY A 390 12.79 4.49 67.68
CA GLY A 390 12.74 3.08 67.32
C GLY A 390 11.35 2.47 67.12
N GLN A 391 11.35 1.30 66.49
CA GLN A 391 10.17 0.47 66.19
C GLN A 391 9.68 -0.33 67.42
N PRO A 392 8.37 -0.59 67.50
CA PRO A 392 7.85 -1.85 68.06
C PRO A 392 6.96 -2.64 67.07
N PRO A 393 6.67 -3.94 67.38
CA PRO A 393 6.46 -4.99 66.38
C PRO A 393 5.00 -5.36 66.06
N TYR A 394 4.86 -6.21 65.03
CA TYR A 394 3.66 -6.72 64.36
C TYR A 394 2.57 -7.34 65.25
N GLY A 395 1.31 -7.05 64.90
CA GLY A 395 0.10 -7.74 65.39
C GLY A 395 -1.04 -7.77 64.36
N GLN A 396 -1.48 -9.00 64.06
CA GLN A 396 -2.71 -9.57 63.46
C GLN A 396 -3.90 -8.67 63.00
N GLN A 397 -4.48 -9.02 61.83
CA GLN A 397 -5.76 -8.61 61.20
C GLN A 397 -7.01 -9.04 62.02
N PRO A 398 -8.23 -8.41 61.92
CA PRO A 398 -9.20 -8.54 60.78
C PRO A 398 -10.19 -7.34 60.63
N PRO A 399 -11.40 -7.45 60.00
CA PRO A 399 -11.72 -7.69 58.59
C PRO A 399 -12.63 -6.59 57.94
N TYR A 400 -12.83 -6.73 56.63
CA TYR A 400 -13.76 -6.07 55.67
C TYR A 400 -14.91 -5.16 56.17
N GLY A 401 -15.01 -3.98 55.53
CA GLY A 401 -16.21 -3.15 55.44
C GLY A 401 -16.10 -2.04 54.38
N GLN A 402 -16.83 -2.16 53.27
CA GLN A 402 -17.22 -1.06 52.36
C GLN A 402 -18.33 -0.22 53.05
N PRO A 403 -18.50 1.11 52.83
CA PRO A 403 -18.89 1.66 51.51
C PRO A 403 -18.40 3.09 51.15
N TYR A 404 -18.63 3.46 49.88
CA TYR A 404 -18.43 4.73 49.14
C TYR A 404 -18.51 6.09 49.91
N PRO A 405 -17.82 7.13 49.38
CA PRO A 405 -18.50 8.39 49.07
C PRO A 405 -18.11 9.04 47.71
N PRO A 406 -18.83 10.11 47.28
CA PRO A 406 -19.02 10.47 45.88
C PRO A 406 -18.14 11.62 45.35
N SER A 407 -18.28 11.85 44.04
CA SER A 407 -17.76 12.91 43.18
C SER A 407 -17.71 14.32 43.77
N GLY A 408 -16.53 14.97 43.63
CA GLY A 408 -16.36 16.43 43.77
C GLY A 408 -15.09 16.91 43.06
N GLN A 409 -15.24 17.88 42.15
CA GLN A 409 -14.13 18.56 41.45
C GLN A 409 -13.39 19.53 42.40
N PRO A 410 -12.05 19.65 42.32
CA PRO A 410 -11.34 20.78 42.91
C PRO A 410 -11.09 21.92 41.89
N PRO A 411 -11.17 23.20 42.31
CA PRO A 411 -11.06 24.38 41.44
C PRO A 411 -9.61 24.81 41.18
N TYR A 412 -9.44 25.54 40.07
CA TYR A 412 -8.19 26.12 39.57
C TYR A 412 -7.67 27.27 40.47
N GLY A 413 -6.38 27.23 40.81
CA GLY A 413 -5.63 28.36 41.37
C GLY A 413 -4.39 28.66 40.51
N GLN A 414 -4.25 29.90 40.03
CA GLN A 414 -3.07 30.43 39.34
C GLN A 414 -1.98 30.85 40.34
N PRO A 415 -0.69 30.65 40.04
CA PRO A 415 0.40 31.36 40.73
C PRO A 415 0.93 32.58 39.93
N PRO A 416 1.54 33.57 40.62
CA PRO A 416 1.80 34.90 40.07
C PRO A 416 3.19 35.06 39.44
N TYR A 417 3.31 36.07 38.56
CA TYR A 417 4.51 36.47 37.83
C TYR A 417 5.54 37.17 38.73
N GLY A 418 6.82 36.79 38.61
CA GLY A 418 7.98 37.52 39.14
C GLY A 418 9.00 37.80 38.04
N GLN A 419 9.43 39.07 37.91
CA GLN A 419 10.49 39.53 37.02
C GLN A 419 11.89 39.15 37.56
N PRO A 420 12.89 38.87 36.72
CA PRO A 420 14.28 38.76 37.17
C PRO A 420 15.09 40.06 36.97
N SER A 421 15.82 40.42 38.01
CA SER A 421 16.83 41.48 38.07
C SER A 421 18.14 41.05 37.41
N SER A 422 18.84 42.03 36.85
CA SER A 422 20.14 41.94 36.18
C SER A 422 21.32 41.61 37.12
N THR A 423 22.16 40.65 36.73
CA THR A 423 23.58 40.59 37.13
C THR A 423 24.45 40.06 35.98
N GLN A 424 25.53 40.79 35.73
CA GLN A 424 26.53 40.58 34.68
C GLN A 424 27.73 39.79 35.25
N PRO A 425 28.32 38.82 34.51
CA PRO A 425 29.63 38.26 34.84
C PRO A 425 30.76 38.70 33.87
N PRO A 426 32.04 38.49 34.24
CA PRO A 426 33.17 39.32 33.81
C PRO A 426 33.90 38.84 32.55
N ASP A 427 34.62 39.78 31.94
CA ASP A 427 35.50 39.64 30.78
C ASP A 427 36.64 38.63 31.01
N THR A 428 36.76 37.64 30.10
CA THR A 428 38.04 36.99 29.80
C THR A 428 38.12 36.67 28.31
N GLN A 429 39.08 37.31 27.65
CA GLN A 429 39.39 37.20 26.23
C GLN A 429 40.44 36.10 26.00
N PRO A 430 40.39 35.36 24.87
CA PRO A 430 41.62 34.95 24.21
C PRO A 430 41.67 35.37 22.74
N SER A 431 42.86 35.83 22.33
CA SER A 431 43.22 36.29 20.98
C SER A 431 43.07 35.21 19.90
N PRO A 432 42.79 35.57 18.62
CA PRO A 432 42.82 34.63 17.51
C PRO A 432 44.25 34.42 17.00
N GLY A 433 44.68 33.15 16.95
CA GLY A 433 45.88 32.72 16.25
C GLY A 433 45.68 32.71 14.74
N THR A 434 46.66 33.26 14.02
CA THR A 434 46.83 33.27 12.57
C THR A 434 47.12 31.85 12.04
N GLN A 435 46.35 31.39 11.06
CA GLN A 435 46.75 30.29 10.16
C GLN A 435 46.71 30.77 8.70
N PRO A 436 47.76 30.51 7.89
CA PRO A 436 47.86 30.99 6.53
C PRO A 436 47.02 30.15 5.55
N SER A 437 46.33 30.85 4.64
CA SER A 437 45.53 30.30 3.55
C SER A 437 46.40 29.68 2.45
N ALA A 438 46.07 28.46 2.02
CA ALA A 438 46.64 27.84 0.82
C ALA A 438 45.88 28.32 -0.44
N PRO A 439 46.56 28.57 -1.58
CA PRO A 439 45.93 29.09 -2.79
C PRO A 439 45.13 28.03 -3.56
N GLN A 440 43.88 28.36 -3.92
CA GLN A 440 43.05 27.59 -4.87
C GLN A 440 43.44 27.89 -6.32
N PRO A 441 43.46 26.89 -7.23
CA PRO A 441 43.69 27.10 -8.66
C PRO A 441 42.41 27.63 -9.37
N PRO A 442 42.55 28.40 -10.47
CA PRO A 442 41.41 29.00 -11.17
C PRO A 442 40.60 27.97 -11.96
N ALA A 443 39.27 28.14 -11.96
CA ALA A 443 38.33 27.34 -12.73
C ALA A 443 38.28 27.78 -14.22
N PRO A 444 38.03 26.85 -15.17
CA PRO A 444 37.98 27.18 -16.60
C PRO A 444 36.69 27.90 -17.00
N GLU A 445 36.84 28.99 -17.75
CA GLU A 445 35.77 29.79 -18.35
C GLU A 445 34.93 28.95 -19.35
N ARG A 446 33.60 29.01 -19.22
CA ARG A 446 32.67 28.53 -20.27
C ARG A 446 32.27 29.70 -21.16
N PRO A 447 32.17 29.51 -22.49
CA PRO A 447 31.78 30.57 -23.42
C PRO A 447 30.29 30.93 -23.29
N GLN A 448 30.00 32.24 -23.25
CA GLN A 448 28.65 32.79 -23.25
C GLN A 448 28.01 32.69 -24.66
N PRO A 449 26.72 32.33 -24.78
CA PRO A 449 26.00 32.42 -26.05
C PRO A 449 25.53 33.85 -26.36
N ARG A 450 25.61 34.23 -27.65
CA ARG A 450 25.17 35.51 -28.24
C ARG A 450 23.71 35.85 -27.92
N TYR A 451 23.49 37.10 -27.51
CA TYR A 451 22.17 37.73 -27.49
C TYR A 451 21.63 37.95 -28.92
N GLY A 452 20.41 37.48 -29.18
CA GLY A 452 19.67 37.77 -30.39
C GLY A 452 18.19 37.36 -30.27
N GLN A 453 17.33 38.39 -30.15
CA GLN A 453 15.87 38.38 -30.35
C GLN A 453 14.98 37.66 -29.32
N TYR A 454 14.44 38.43 -28.36
CA TYR A 454 13.25 38.08 -27.60
C TYR A 454 12.05 38.90 -28.11
N ALA A 455 10.96 38.22 -28.46
CA ALA A 455 9.62 38.80 -28.57
C ALA A 455 9.09 39.14 -27.16
N PRO A 456 8.23 40.17 -26.98
CA PRO A 456 7.71 40.52 -25.67
C PRO A 456 6.77 39.43 -25.11
N PRO A 457 6.78 39.18 -23.79
CA PRO A 457 5.91 38.19 -23.16
C PRO A 457 4.43 38.65 -23.17
N PRO A 458 3.45 37.72 -23.24
CA PRO A 458 2.04 38.05 -23.10
C PRO A 458 1.71 38.52 -21.67
N ALA A 459 0.68 39.36 -21.55
CA ALA A 459 0.22 39.97 -20.31
C ALA A 459 -0.15 38.92 -19.23
N PRO A 460 0.02 39.22 -17.93
CA PRO A 460 -0.31 38.30 -16.85
C PRO A 460 -1.82 38.05 -16.76
N GLU A 461 -2.22 36.78 -16.71
CA GLU A 461 -3.59 36.36 -16.41
C GLU A 461 -4.00 36.76 -14.98
N PRO A 462 -5.29 37.08 -14.75
CA PRO A 462 -5.79 37.37 -13.41
C PRO A 462 -5.71 36.13 -12.50
N PRO A 463 -5.45 36.29 -11.19
CA PRO A 463 -5.28 35.16 -10.28
C PRO A 463 -6.57 34.34 -10.16
N HIS A 464 -6.44 33.02 -10.35
CA HIS A 464 -7.50 32.07 -9.99
C HIS A 464 -7.79 32.17 -8.47
N PRO A 465 -9.07 32.10 -8.04
CA PRO A 465 -9.39 32.13 -6.62
C PRO A 465 -8.79 30.91 -5.92
N ALA A 466 -7.98 31.17 -4.88
CA ALA A 466 -7.39 30.14 -4.04
C ALA A 466 -8.50 29.27 -3.40
N PRO A 467 -8.44 27.93 -3.49
CA PRO A 467 -9.29 27.10 -2.66
C PRO A 467 -8.75 27.17 -1.23
N THR A 468 -9.63 27.40 -0.26
CA THR A 468 -9.42 27.39 1.20
C THR A 468 -9.04 28.74 1.85
N GLN A 469 -10.06 29.53 2.16
CA GLN A 469 -10.07 30.28 3.42
C GLN A 469 -10.58 29.35 4.50
N TRP A 470 -9.69 28.84 5.34
CA TRP A 470 -10.06 28.19 6.60
C TRP A 470 -9.40 28.95 7.74
N ALA A 471 -10.21 29.52 8.63
CA ALA A 471 -9.76 30.22 9.83
C ALA A 471 -9.91 29.29 11.05
N PRO A 472 -8.92 29.26 11.97
CA PRO A 472 -9.03 28.49 13.21
C PRO A 472 -10.12 29.05 14.14
N PRO A 473 -10.80 28.23 14.94
CA PRO A 473 -11.81 28.70 15.88
C PRO A 473 -11.13 29.50 16.99
N GLY A 474 -11.41 30.81 17.08
CA GLY A 474 -10.95 31.65 18.18
C GLY A 474 -10.50 33.08 17.84
N ARG A 475 -10.55 33.54 16.58
CA ARG A 475 -10.40 34.99 16.29
C ARG A 475 -11.75 35.62 16.03
N THR A 476 -12.23 36.39 17.00
CA THR A 476 -13.24 37.44 16.78
C THR A 476 -12.66 38.43 15.77
N ALA A 477 -13.32 38.59 14.63
CA ALA A 477 -13.06 39.69 13.73
C ALA A 477 -13.53 40.98 14.41
N ASP A 478 -12.60 41.90 14.63
CA ASP A 478 -12.90 43.28 14.98
C ASP A 478 -13.26 44.02 13.68
N PRO A 479 -14.44 44.65 13.56
CA PRO A 479 -14.80 45.41 12.37
C PRO A 479 -14.40 46.88 12.55
N GLY A 480 -13.27 47.28 11.98
CA GLY A 480 -12.92 48.70 11.89
C GLY A 480 -11.48 48.95 11.49
N GLU A 481 -11.26 49.20 10.21
CA GLU A 481 -10.43 50.26 9.57
C GLU A 481 -10.01 49.87 8.15
#